data_AF-A0A4P5TUA2-F1
#
_entry.id   AF-A0A4P5TUA2-F1
#
_cell.length_a   1.000
_cell.length_b   1.000
_cell.length_c   1.000
_cell.angle_alpha   90.00
_cell.angle_beta   90.00
_cell.angle_gamma   90.00
#
_symmetry.space_group_name_H-M   'P 1'
#
loop_
_entity.id
_entity.type
_entity.pdbx_description
1 polymer ?
#
loop_
_entity_poly.entity_id
_entity_poly.type
_entity_poly.pdbx_seq_one_letter_code
_entity_poly.pdbx_strand_id
1 'polypeptide(L)'
;MGGIDIYNPFFLKDSDSLNIVIVSHLETPLKNDQPVSRKKSAPPKKSIKRNKEIDNNSIKKEESKGEDLDQSLEHNDLNQTLNSNEKKENHYKKVIIDYDVRRGVDGSPIGAAKTTYLIDQDSRYSIRNEVEARGFVSLFYWNKLVQTSNGLVTSEGLKPLNYHYQFGSKIDNSAVFDWESKKIITTMNGKVNEFEILEGSQDMLSFMYQFMFEAPLTKMKLYITNGKSYKPYDYAYVGDEVIETDIDKIATMHIAKFNYNNEERIDLWLAKDYRYLPIKIRKTEKDGSILDQSAKKIETESLGL
;
A
#
# COMPACT_ATOMS: atom_id res chain seq x y z
N MET A 1 -15.45 -12.86 0.77
CA MET A 1 -15.19 -11.48 1.25
C MET A 1 -13.70 -11.39 1.52
N GLY A 2 -12.93 -10.76 0.62
CA GLY A 2 -11.49 -10.96 0.50
C GLY A 2 -10.61 -9.71 0.53
N GLY A 3 -11.19 -8.55 0.89
CA GLY A 3 -10.56 -7.21 0.95
C GLY A 3 -9.16 -7.17 1.57
N ILE A 4 -8.35 -6.21 1.11
CA ILE A 4 -7.04 -5.88 1.70
C ILE A 4 -7.24 -5.49 3.16
N ASP A 5 -8.33 -4.76 3.43
CA ASP A 5 -8.58 -4.10 4.70
C ASP A 5 -10.10 -4.13 5.00
N ILE A 6 -10.76 -5.29 4.86
CA ILE A 6 -12.24 -5.47 5.03
C ILE A 6 -12.78 -4.87 6.35
N TYR A 7 -11.92 -4.75 7.35
CA TYR A 7 -12.26 -4.29 8.68
C TYR A 7 -11.69 -2.92 8.99
N ASN A 8 -11.08 -2.25 8.02
CA ASN A 8 -10.76 -0.85 8.14
C ASN A 8 -12.06 -0.08 8.42
N PRO A 9 -12.11 0.72 9.50
CA PRO A 9 -13.33 1.43 9.86
C PRO A 9 -13.85 2.33 8.73
N PHE A 10 -12.96 2.77 7.83
CA PHE A 10 -13.29 3.65 6.71
C PHE A 10 -13.87 2.94 5.47
N PHE A 11 -13.87 1.59 5.45
CA PHE A 11 -14.47 0.79 4.37
C PHE A 11 -15.81 0.13 4.77
N LEU A 12 -16.32 0.42 5.97
CA LEU A 12 -17.58 -0.15 6.44
C LEU A 12 -18.78 0.51 5.73
N LYS A 13 -19.72 -0.34 5.28
CA LYS A 13 -20.83 -0.03 4.37
C LYS A 13 -21.81 1.06 4.85
N ASP A 14 -21.84 1.33 6.15
CA ASP A 14 -22.69 2.38 6.73
C ASP A 14 -22.02 3.76 6.76
N SER A 15 -20.77 3.88 6.29
CA SER A 15 -20.08 5.18 6.17
C SER A 15 -20.70 6.11 5.11
N ASP A 16 -21.45 5.58 4.14
CA ASP A 16 -22.18 6.36 3.13
C ASP A 16 -23.43 7.06 3.69
N SER A 17 -23.89 6.69 4.90
CA SER A 17 -24.99 7.40 5.57
C SER A 17 -24.57 8.79 6.12
N LEU A 18 -23.28 9.13 6.05
CA LEU A 18 -22.72 10.40 6.53
C LEU A 18 -22.71 11.51 5.46
N ASN A 19 -23.66 11.50 4.50
CA ASN A 19 -24.01 12.70 3.73
C ASN A 19 -24.63 13.76 4.65
N ILE A 20 -23.82 14.31 5.55
CA ILE A 20 -24.19 15.43 6.41
C ILE A 20 -24.02 16.68 5.55
N VAL A 21 -25.15 17.12 4.97
CA VAL A 21 -25.29 18.49 4.53
C VAL A 21 -25.16 19.35 5.79
N ILE A 22 -24.01 19.99 5.99
CA ILE A 22 -23.89 21.05 7.00
C ILE A 22 -24.70 22.22 6.47
N VAL A 23 -25.99 22.25 6.79
CA VAL A 23 -26.78 23.47 6.63
C VAL A 23 -26.36 24.36 7.80
N SER A 24 -25.50 25.34 7.56
CA SER A 24 -25.17 26.34 8.57
C SER A 24 -26.45 27.09 8.95
N HIS A 25 -27.04 26.77 10.09
CA HIS A 25 -28.15 27.53 10.65
C HIS A 25 -27.59 28.69 11.47
N LEU A 26 -27.01 29.66 10.77
CA LEU A 26 -26.75 30.99 11.30
C LEU A 26 -27.31 31.99 10.30
N GLU A 27 -28.62 32.17 10.32
CA GLU A 27 -29.29 33.40 9.94
C GLU A 27 -30.72 33.39 10.48
N THR A 28 -31.04 34.41 11.30
CA THR A 28 -32.37 34.71 11.81
C THR A 28 -33.25 35.34 10.71
N PRO A 29 -34.59 35.32 10.86
CA PRO A 29 -35.50 35.26 9.72
C PRO A 29 -35.80 36.64 9.11
N LEU A 30 -35.82 36.70 7.78
CA LEU A 30 -36.55 37.74 7.04
C LEU A 30 -37.71 37.10 6.28
N LYS A 31 -38.88 37.67 6.54
CA LYS A 31 -40.19 37.34 6.00
C LYS A 31 -40.31 37.85 4.56
N ASN A 32 -40.78 37.00 3.63
CA ASN A 32 -42.00 37.20 2.81
C ASN A 32 -41.94 36.54 1.41
N ASP A 33 -43.07 35.91 1.11
CA ASP A 33 -43.74 35.71 -0.18
C ASP A 33 -43.22 34.71 -1.23
N GLN A 34 -43.96 33.59 -1.30
CA GLN A 34 -44.17 32.70 -2.45
C GLN A 34 -45.17 33.34 -3.46
N PRO A 35 -45.57 32.68 -4.57
CA PRO A 35 -44.95 31.59 -5.36
C PRO A 35 -45.05 31.79 -6.89
N VAL A 36 -44.28 31.08 -7.74
CA VAL A 36 -44.80 30.58 -9.04
C VAL A 36 -44.11 29.28 -9.49
N SER A 37 -44.97 28.37 -9.98
CA SER A 37 -44.80 27.02 -10.54
C SER A 37 -44.08 26.90 -11.91
N ARG A 38 -43.43 25.73 -12.19
CA ARG A 38 -43.86 24.70 -13.20
C ARG A 38 -42.73 23.76 -13.70
N LYS A 39 -43.00 22.45 -13.52
CA LYS A 39 -42.87 21.26 -14.43
C LYS A 39 -41.61 21.00 -15.31
N LYS A 40 -40.99 19.84 -15.01
CA LYS A 40 -40.59 18.68 -15.86
C LYS A 40 -40.45 18.85 -17.39
N SER A 41 -39.35 18.35 -17.96
CA SER A 41 -39.35 17.23 -18.93
C SER A 41 -37.94 16.69 -19.22
N ALA A 42 -37.89 15.40 -19.59
CA ALA A 42 -36.72 14.57 -19.86
C ALA A 42 -36.43 14.48 -21.41
N PRO A 43 -35.37 13.77 -21.87
CA PRO A 43 -34.62 14.08 -23.09
C PRO A 43 -35.08 13.30 -24.35
N PRO A 44 -34.55 13.59 -25.55
CA PRO A 44 -34.66 12.68 -26.67
C PRO A 44 -33.38 11.85 -26.91
N LYS A 45 -33.62 10.55 -27.15
CA LYS A 45 -32.76 9.60 -27.86
C LYS A 45 -32.81 9.85 -29.37
N LYS A 46 -31.73 9.52 -30.10
CA LYS A 46 -31.67 8.74 -31.37
C LYS A 46 -30.28 8.97 -32.02
N SER A 47 -29.39 7.97 -32.08
CA SER A 47 -29.29 6.86 -33.06
C SER A 47 -28.75 7.28 -34.42
N ILE A 48 -27.76 6.52 -34.96
CA ILE A 48 -27.58 6.04 -36.36
C ILE A 48 -26.08 5.72 -36.58
N LYS A 49 -25.71 4.42 -36.58
CA LYS A 49 -25.33 3.54 -37.73
C LYS A 49 -23.87 3.67 -38.23
N ARG A 50 -23.09 2.63 -37.92
CA ARG A 50 -22.62 1.53 -38.80
C ARG A 50 -22.11 1.87 -40.22
N ASN A 51 -20.87 1.46 -40.50
CA ASN A 51 -20.33 0.68 -41.64
C ASN A 51 -18.84 0.38 -41.27
N LYS A 52 -18.24 -0.83 -41.24
CA LYS A 52 -18.14 -2.02 -42.10
C LYS A 52 -17.38 -1.78 -43.42
N GLU A 53 -16.12 -2.22 -43.48
CA GLU A 53 -15.49 -3.18 -44.45
C GLU A 53 -13.95 -3.20 -44.23
N ILE A 54 -13.34 -4.35 -43.89
CA ILE A 54 -12.69 -5.37 -44.76
C ILE A 54 -11.43 -4.82 -45.48
N ASP A 55 -10.21 -5.31 -45.16
CA ASP A 55 -9.51 -6.33 -45.98
C ASP A 55 -8.12 -6.76 -45.43
N ASN A 56 -7.70 -7.91 -45.93
CA ASN A 56 -6.56 -8.79 -45.60
C ASN A 56 -5.14 -8.21 -45.85
N ASN A 57 -4.12 -8.68 -45.11
CA ASN A 57 -3.08 -9.59 -45.65
C ASN A 57 -1.96 -9.98 -44.65
N SER A 58 -1.28 -11.08 -45.02
CA SER A 58 -0.42 -11.98 -44.25
C SER A 58 1.08 -11.77 -44.51
N ILE A 59 1.92 -12.54 -43.76
CA ILE A 59 3.33 -12.98 -44.07
C ILE A 59 4.44 -11.99 -43.56
N LYS A 60 5.58 -12.34 -42.91
CA LYS A 60 6.45 -13.55 -42.85
C LYS A 60 7.32 -13.56 -41.56
N LYS A 61 7.80 -14.76 -41.21
CA LYS A 61 8.92 -15.07 -40.30
C LYS A 61 10.27 -14.71 -40.93
N GLU A 62 11.27 -14.42 -40.11
CA GLU A 62 12.69 -14.76 -40.38
C GLU A 62 13.41 -15.09 -39.07
N GLU A 63 13.94 -16.32 -39.01
CA GLU A 63 14.96 -16.80 -38.07
C GLU A 63 16.35 -16.49 -38.65
N SER A 64 17.33 -16.21 -37.80
CA SER A 64 18.74 -16.54 -38.08
C SER A 64 19.46 -16.95 -36.80
N LYS A 65 20.29 -17.98 -36.95
CA LYS A 65 21.11 -18.69 -35.94
C LYS A 65 22.56 -18.20 -35.98
N GLY A 66 23.29 -18.47 -34.88
CA GLY A 66 24.75 -18.60 -34.80
C GLY A 66 25.41 -17.50 -33.94
N GLU A 67 26.36 -17.73 -33.04
CA GLU A 67 27.24 -18.86 -32.70
C GLU A 67 27.78 -18.67 -31.26
N ASP A 68 28.20 -19.78 -30.65
CA ASP A 68 28.91 -19.87 -29.36
C ASP A 68 30.22 -19.06 -29.31
N LEU A 69 30.59 -18.59 -28.12
CA LEU A 69 31.99 -18.51 -27.65
C LEU A 69 32.03 -18.39 -26.12
N ASP A 70 32.42 -19.50 -25.50
CA ASP A 70 32.87 -19.67 -24.12
C ASP A 70 34.22 -18.98 -23.92
N GLN A 71 34.40 -18.21 -22.84
CA GLN A 71 35.67 -18.13 -22.10
C GLN A 71 35.61 -17.33 -20.78
N SER A 72 36.08 -18.02 -19.74
CA SER A 72 36.87 -17.56 -18.59
C SER A 72 36.21 -16.77 -17.44
N LEU A 73 36.10 -17.50 -16.33
CA LEU A 73 36.14 -17.05 -14.94
C LEU A 73 37.55 -16.52 -14.60
N GLU A 74 37.67 -15.30 -14.08
CA GLU A 74 38.73 -14.91 -13.11
C GLU A 74 38.21 -13.83 -12.13
N HIS A 75 38.79 -13.88 -10.93
CA HIS A 75 38.38 -13.33 -9.64
C HIS A 75 38.03 -11.84 -9.55
N ASN A 76 37.05 -11.53 -8.68
CA ASN A 76 36.84 -10.20 -8.09
C ASN A 76 36.39 -10.32 -6.61
N ASP A 77 37.25 -10.91 -5.76
CA ASP A 77 36.98 -11.08 -4.31
C ASP A 77 37.39 -9.87 -3.43
N LEU A 78 37.69 -8.71 -4.02
CA LEU A 78 38.10 -7.52 -3.25
C LEU A 78 37.04 -6.42 -3.15
N ASN A 79 35.90 -6.55 -3.85
CA ASN A 79 34.81 -5.56 -3.85
C ASN A 79 33.59 -5.95 -2.99
N GLN A 80 33.60 -7.12 -2.33
CA GLN A 80 32.48 -7.53 -1.46
C GLN A 80 32.60 -7.01 -0.01
N THR A 81 33.80 -6.74 0.49
CA THR A 81 34.01 -6.36 1.90
C THR A 81 33.77 -4.86 2.17
N LEU A 82 33.98 -3.99 1.18
CA LEU A 82 33.71 -2.55 1.29
C LEU A 82 32.20 -2.24 1.13
N ASN A 83 31.52 -2.90 0.20
CA ASN A 83 30.09 -2.69 -0.06
C ASN A 83 29.15 -3.23 1.04
N SER A 84 29.60 -4.22 1.82
CA SER A 84 28.79 -4.82 2.89
C SER A 84 28.82 -4.00 4.20
N ASN A 85 29.91 -3.27 4.45
CA ASN A 85 30.00 -2.33 5.58
C ASN A 85 29.28 -1.01 5.29
N GLU A 86 29.39 -0.45 4.08
CA GLU A 86 28.62 0.76 3.70
C GLU A 86 27.10 0.51 3.68
N LYS A 87 26.65 -0.71 3.32
CA LYS A 87 25.23 -1.09 3.41
C LYS A 87 24.72 -1.17 4.85
N LYS A 88 25.55 -1.54 5.83
CA LYS A 88 25.14 -1.61 7.26
C LYS A 88 25.08 -0.24 7.93
N GLU A 89 25.90 0.71 7.49
CA GLU A 89 26.08 2.03 8.14
C GLU A 89 25.00 3.07 7.77
N ASN A 90 24.05 2.74 6.90
CA ASN A 90 23.07 3.70 6.43
C ASN A 90 21.66 3.11 6.45
N HIS A 91 21.22 2.62 7.61
CA HIS A 91 19.85 2.19 7.86
C HIS A 91 19.19 3.09 8.91
N TYR A 92 17.87 3.25 8.83
CA TYR A 92 17.14 3.91 9.90
C TYR A 92 17.08 2.98 11.11
N LYS A 93 17.53 3.45 12.27
CA LYS A 93 17.27 2.80 13.56
C LYS A 93 15.80 2.94 13.94
N LYS A 94 15.21 4.09 13.62
CA LYS A 94 13.82 4.42 13.94
C LYS A 94 13.22 5.26 12.83
N VAL A 95 11.97 4.95 12.47
CA VAL A 95 11.13 5.80 11.64
C VAL A 95 9.76 5.91 12.31
N ILE A 96 9.25 7.13 12.44
CA ILE A 96 7.86 7.38 12.80
C ILE A 96 7.23 8.21 11.69
N ILE A 97 6.11 7.74 11.14
CA ILE A 97 5.31 8.49 10.19
C ILE A 97 3.90 8.64 10.74
N ASP A 98 3.49 9.88 10.98
CA ASP A 98 2.09 10.22 11.24
C ASP A 98 1.43 10.54 9.90
N TYR A 99 0.30 9.91 9.62
CA TYR A 99 -0.49 10.11 8.41
C TYR A 99 -1.85 10.72 8.72
N ASP A 100 -2.32 11.56 7.82
CA ASP A 100 -3.75 11.81 7.68
C ASP A 100 -4.38 10.73 6.81
N VAL A 101 -5.58 10.29 7.20
CA VAL A 101 -6.36 9.28 6.47
C VAL A 101 -7.58 9.93 5.83
N ARG A 102 -7.73 9.77 4.51
CA ARG A 102 -8.79 10.38 3.68
C ARG A 102 -9.53 9.32 2.86
N ARG A 103 -10.83 9.51 2.65
CA ARG A 103 -11.59 8.74 1.67
C ARG A 103 -11.57 9.49 0.34
N GLY A 104 -10.98 8.88 -0.69
CA GLY A 104 -10.75 9.55 -1.98
C GLY A 104 -9.65 10.63 -1.95
N VAL A 105 -9.47 11.31 -3.09
CA VAL A 105 -8.30 12.17 -3.37
C VAL A 105 -8.37 13.54 -2.69
N ASP A 106 -9.58 14.10 -2.53
CA ASP A 106 -9.79 15.51 -2.13
C ASP A 106 -10.63 15.67 -0.85
N GLY A 107 -10.76 14.60 -0.07
CA GLY A 107 -11.55 14.62 1.17
C GLY A 107 -10.80 15.26 2.34
N SER A 108 -11.54 15.88 3.27
CA SER A 108 -10.99 16.20 4.60
C SER A 108 -10.51 14.92 5.31
N PRO A 109 -9.45 14.98 6.14
CA PRO A 109 -9.04 13.84 6.96
C PRO A 109 -10.19 13.31 7.80
N ILE A 110 -10.48 12.02 7.66
CA ILE A 110 -11.50 11.28 8.43
C ILE A 110 -10.87 10.43 9.55
N GLY A 111 -9.54 10.37 9.57
CA GLY A 111 -8.78 9.60 10.54
C GLY A 111 -7.31 9.94 10.51
N ALA A 112 -6.55 9.16 11.26
CA ALA A 112 -5.10 9.19 11.22
C ALA A 112 -4.52 7.79 11.33
N ALA A 113 -3.30 7.68 10.84
CA ALA A 113 -2.48 6.51 11.07
C ALA A 113 -1.15 6.93 11.67
N LYS A 114 -0.55 6.05 12.46
CA LYS A 114 0.83 6.19 12.93
C LYS A 114 1.55 4.90 12.67
N THR A 115 2.59 4.96 11.84
CA THR A 115 3.52 3.84 11.69
C THR A 115 4.80 4.12 12.47
N THR A 116 5.26 3.14 13.24
CA THR A 116 6.53 3.15 13.95
C THR A 116 7.35 1.95 13.50
N TYR A 117 8.53 2.22 12.95
CA TYR A 117 9.57 1.26 12.63
C TYR A 117 10.72 1.39 13.63
N LEU A 118 11.23 0.27 14.13
CA LEU A 118 12.38 0.20 15.03
C LEU A 118 13.29 -0.96 14.65
N ILE A 119 14.61 -0.77 14.77
CA ILE A 119 15.63 -1.83 14.76
C ILE A 119 16.31 -1.88 16.13
N ASP A 120 16.54 -3.09 16.66
CA ASP A 120 17.35 -3.32 17.85
C ASP A 120 18.82 -3.67 17.52
N GLN A 121 19.65 -3.86 18.56
CA GLN A 121 21.08 -4.15 18.39
C GLN A 121 21.34 -5.51 17.72
N ASP A 122 20.37 -6.43 17.76
CA ASP A 122 20.46 -7.78 17.18
C ASP A 122 19.91 -7.82 15.74
N SER A 123 19.75 -6.66 15.11
CA SER A 123 19.16 -6.52 13.77
C SER A 123 17.74 -7.10 13.66
N ARG A 124 16.98 -7.10 14.76
CA ARG A 124 15.55 -7.40 14.71
C ARG A 124 14.78 -6.13 14.49
N TYR A 125 13.84 -6.19 13.56
CA TYR A 125 12.95 -5.07 13.30
C TYR A 125 11.57 -5.29 13.92
N SER A 126 10.89 -4.17 14.18
CA SER A 126 9.44 -4.15 14.38
C SER A 126 8.82 -2.98 13.62
N ILE A 127 7.70 -3.25 12.94
CA ILE A 127 6.81 -2.26 12.35
C ILE A 127 5.48 -2.38 13.09
N ARG A 128 4.97 -1.25 13.58
CA ARG A 128 3.63 -1.14 14.15
C ARG A 128 2.89 -0.02 13.47
N ASN A 129 1.76 -0.34 12.85
CA ASN A 129 0.84 0.63 12.25
C ASN A 129 -0.46 0.66 13.06
N GLU A 130 -0.86 1.84 13.52
CA GLU A 130 -2.13 2.07 14.19
C GLU A 130 -2.98 3.04 13.39
N VAL A 131 -4.23 2.70 13.12
CA VAL A 131 -5.19 3.53 12.40
C VAL A 131 -6.42 3.76 13.26
N GLU A 132 -6.82 5.01 13.39
CA GLU A 132 -7.98 5.43 14.18
C GLU A 132 -8.81 6.52 13.47
N ALA A 133 -10.11 6.51 13.71
CA ALA A 133 -11.01 7.55 13.25
C ALA A 133 -10.82 8.85 14.04
N ARG A 134 -11.04 9.99 13.39
CA ARG A 134 -11.00 11.34 14.00
C ARG A 134 -12.31 12.08 13.78
N GLY A 135 -12.54 13.11 14.62
CA GLY A 135 -13.70 13.99 14.51
C GLY A 135 -15.04 13.26 14.69
N PHE A 136 -16.08 13.67 13.97
CA PHE A 136 -17.40 13.06 14.10
C PHE A 136 -17.44 11.57 13.74
N VAL A 137 -16.47 11.08 12.94
CA VAL A 137 -16.37 9.64 12.59
C VAL A 137 -16.03 8.79 13.83
N SER A 138 -15.27 9.33 14.79
CA SER A 138 -14.89 8.58 16.00
C SER A 138 -16.07 8.31 16.95
N LEU A 139 -17.19 9.03 16.80
CA LEU A 139 -18.43 8.76 17.55
C LEU A 139 -19.09 7.44 17.12
N PHE A 140 -18.85 7.02 15.88
CA PHE A 140 -19.43 5.80 15.29
C PHE A 140 -18.40 4.67 15.19
N TYR A 141 -17.11 5.01 15.17
CA TYR A 141 -16.00 4.05 15.03
C TYR A 141 -14.90 4.32 16.06
N TRP A 142 -15.06 3.80 17.27
CA TRP A 142 -14.08 3.92 18.37
C TRP A 142 -12.97 2.85 18.35
N ASN A 143 -13.13 1.80 17.54
CA ASN A 143 -12.15 0.72 17.48
C ASN A 143 -10.93 1.11 16.63
N LYS A 144 -9.75 0.81 17.13
CA LYS A 144 -8.49 0.96 16.38
C LYS A 144 -8.24 -0.25 15.49
N LEU A 145 -7.66 0.00 14.33
CA LEU A 145 -6.99 -1.00 13.53
C LEU A 145 -5.50 -0.98 13.90
N VAL A 146 -4.95 -2.12 14.28
CA VAL A 146 -3.54 -2.29 14.62
C VAL A 146 -2.96 -3.37 13.75
N GLN A 147 -1.85 -3.08 13.09
CA GLN A 147 -1.06 -4.06 12.37
C GLN A 147 0.36 -4.08 12.94
N THR A 148 0.95 -5.26 13.06
CA THR A 148 2.36 -5.40 13.43
C THR A 148 3.06 -6.38 12.51
N SER A 149 4.33 -6.11 12.23
CA SER A 149 5.27 -7.01 11.58
C SER A 149 6.57 -6.99 12.37
N ASN A 150 7.16 -8.14 12.64
CA ASN A 150 8.49 -8.23 13.24
C ASN A 150 9.28 -9.37 12.61
N GLY A 151 10.60 -9.24 12.63
CA GLY A 151 11.50 -10.19 12.01
C GLY A 151 12.94 -9.75 12.08
N LEU A 152 13.73 -10.17 11.10
CA LEU A 152 15.15 -9.87 10.99
C LEU A 152 15.41 -8.89 9.85
N VAL A 153 16.47 -8.10 9.99
CA VAL A 153 17.08 -7.34 8.89
C VAL A 153 18.26 -8.16 8.37
N THR A 154 18.26 -8.48 7.07
CA THR A 154 19.32 -9.20 6.36
C THR A 154 19.95 -8.31 5.29
N SER A 155 20.93 -8.83 4.54
CA SER A 155 21.53 -8.16 3.40
C SER A 155 20.54 -7.84 2.27
N GLU A 156 19.44 -8.59 2.22
CA GLU A 156 18.33 -8.47 1.27
C GLU A 156 17.17 -7.62 1.83
N GLY A 157 17.31 -7.05 3.03
CA GLY A 157 16.30 -6.21 3.68
C GLY A 157 15.49 -6.96 4.75
N LEU A 158 14.17 -6.77 4.77
CA LEU A 158 13.30 -7.32 5.81
C LEU A 158 13.01 -8.80 5.56
N LYS A 159 13.21 -9.62 6.59
CA LYS A 159 12.84 -11.04 6.64
C LYS A 159 11.83 -11.25 7.77
N PRO A 160 10.52 -11.18 7.47
CA PRO A 160 9.48 -11.25 8.50
C PRO A 160 9.44 -12.60 9.20
N LEU A 161 9.12 -12.60 10.49
CA LEU A 161 8.87 -13.80 11.30
C LEU A 161 7.41 -13.87 11.74
N ASN A 162 6.83 -12.73 12.13
CA ASN A 162 5.45 -12.65 12.57
C ASN A 162 4.76 -11.43 11.98
N TYR A 163 3.51 -11.61 11.57
CA TYR A 163 2.59 -10.55 11.19
C TYR A 163 1.28 -10.70 11.94
N HIS A 164 0.69 -9.57 12.34
CA HIS A 164 -0.59 -9.52 13.03
C HIS A 164 -1.43 -8.37 12.51
N TYR A 165 -2.71 -8.61 12.35
CA TYR A 165 -3.73 -7.64 11.98
C TYR A 165 -4.87 -7.77 12.97
N GLN A 166 -5.16 -6.70 13.68
CA GLN A 166 -6.21 -6.63 14.69
C GLN A 166 -7.14 -5.45 14.44
N PHE A 167 -8.44 -5.71 14.38
CA PHE A 167 -9.44 -4.64 14.42
C PHE A 167 -10.36 -4.79 15.64
N GLY A 168 -10.29 -3.82 16.55
CA GLY A 168 -10.96 -3.92 17.85
C GLY A 168 -10.53 -5.16 18.64
N SER A 169 -11.47 -5.84 19.30
CA SER A 169 -11.21 -7.08 20.06
C SER A 169 -11.59 -8.38 19.34
N LYS A 170 -12.14 -8.30 18.13
CA LYS A 170 -12.86 -9.43 17.50
C LYS A 170 -12.20 -10.01 16.26
N ILE A 171 -11.45 -9.21 15.52
CA ILE A 171 -10.86 -9.61 14.25
C ILE A 171 -9.37 -9.69 14.45
N ASP A 172 -8.85 -10.88 14.23
CA ASP A 172 -7.45 -11.21 14.35
C ASP A 172 -7.05 -12.08 13.14
N ASN A 173 -6.16 -11.55 12.31
CA ASN A 173 -5.45 -12.35 11.31
C ASN A 173 -3.97 -12.31 11.61
N SER A 174 -3.29 -13.44 11.48
CA SER A 174 -1.85 -13.53 11.71
C SER A 174 -1.16 -14.36 10.65
N ALA A 175 0.15 -14.15 10.52
CA ALA A 175 1.02 -15.05 9.76
C ALA A 175 2.30 -15.29 10.56
N VAL A 176 2.76 -16.53 10.58
CA VAL A 176 4.07 -16.94 11.09
C VAL A 176 4.89 -17.46 9.91
N PHE A 177 6.11 -16.94 9.76
CA PHE A 177 7.05 -17.32 8.73
C PHE A 177 8.10 -18.24 9.35
N ASP A 178 7.96 -19.53 9.11
CA ASP A 178 8.94 -20.54 9.49
C ASP A 178 9.89 -20.77 8.32
N TRP A 179 10.97 -19.98 8.28
CA TRP A 179 11.99 -20.06 7.25
C TRP A 179 12.80 -21.35 7.28
N GLU A 180 12.92 -21.99 8.46
CA GLU A 180 13.66 -23.25 8.62
C GLU A 180 12.86 -24.40 7.99
N SER A 181 11.58 -24.51 8.34
CA SER A 181 10.66 -25.51 7.79
C SER A 181 10.12 -25.16 6.40
N LYS A 182 10.47 -23.99 5.86
CA LYS A 182 10.00 -23.44 4.59
C LYS A 182 8.47 -23.26 4.49
N LYS A 183 7.85 -22.73 5.55
CA LYS A 183 6.39 -22.62 5.65
C LYS A 183 5.94 -21.22 6.07
N ILE A 184 4.77 -20.82 5.57
CA ILE A 184 3.98 -19.73 6.14
C ILE A 184 2.69 -20.32 6.70
N ILE A 185 2.43 -20.05 7.99
CA ILE A 185 1.20 -20.44 8.67
C ILE A 185 0.36 -19.19 8.86
N THR A 186 -0.79 -19.12 8.19
CA THR A 186 -1.74 -18.01 8.36
C THR A 186 -2.91 -18.42 9.24
N THR A 187 -3.37 -17.56 10.13
CA THR A 187 -4.57 -17.76 10.92
C THR A 187 -5.57 -16.66 10.65
N MET A 188 -6.80 -17.01 10.27
CA MET A 188 -7.92 -16.06 10.09
C MET A 188 -9.14 -16.56 10.85
N ASN A 189 -9.57 -15.82 11.87
CA ASN A 189 -10.72 -16.19 12.71
C ASN A 189 -10.63 -17.65 13.22
N GLY A 190 -9.45 -18.04 13.69
CA GLY A 190 -9.15 -19.40 14.18
C GLY A 190 -8.94 -20.47 13.11
N LYS A 191 -9.15 -20.17 11.82
CA LYS A 191 -8.83 -21.10 10.74
C LYS A 191 -7.38 -20.97 10.34
N VAL A 192 -6.66 -22.08 10.37
CA VAL A 192 -5.24 -22.15 10.01
C VAL A 192 -5.10 -22.66 8.57
N ASN A 193 -4.27 -21.99 7.78
CA ASN A 193 -3.79 -22.48 6.49
C ASN A 193 -2.27 -22.48 6.48
N GLU A 194 -1.69 -23.41 5.74
CA GLU A 194 -0.26 -23.54 5.54
C GLU A 194 0.08 -23.36 4.05
N PHE A 195 1.18 -22.67 3.78
CA PHE A 195 1.71 -22.44 2.44
C PHE A 195 3.21 -22.71 2.42
N GLU A 196 3.74 -23.14 1.27
CA GLU A 196 5.18 -23.18 1.04
C GLU A 196 5.72 -21.74 0.95
N ILE A 197 6.76 -21.43 1.72
CA ILE A 197 7.40 -20.11 1.68
C ILE A 197 8.36 -20.03 0.50
N LEU A 198 8.37 -18.89 -0.18
CA LEU A 198 9.36 -18.55 -1.18
C LEU A 198 10.35 -17.53 -0.66
N GLU A 199 11.57 -17.54 -1.20
CA GLU A 199 12.57 -16.52 -0.86
C GLU A 199 12.03 -15.12 -1.15
N GLY A 200 12.38 -14.16 -0.29
CA GLY A 200 11.87 -12.79 -0.36
C GLY A 200 10.38 -12.62 -0.06
N SER A 201 9.70 -13.65 0.49
CA SER A 201 8.32 -13.52 0.97
C SER A 201 8.18 -12.44 2.02
N GLN A 202 7.13 -11.63 1.90
CA GLN A 202 6.84 -10.51 2.79
C GLN A 202 5.44 -10.65 3.41
N ASP A 203 5.23 -9.98 4.53
CA ASP A 203 3.88 -9.59 4.94
C ASP A 203 3.53 -8.20 4.39
N MET A 204 2.27 -7.79 4.54
CA MET A 204 1.79 -6.54 3.98
C MET A 204 2.51 -5.30 4.52
N LEU A 205 2.90 -5.28 5.79
CA LEU A 205 3.62 -4.14 6.39
C LEU A 205 5.10 -4.17 6.03
N SER A 206 5.77 -5.32 6.15
CA SER A 206 7.18 -5.44 5.77
C SER A 206 7.38 -5.11 4.29
N PHE A 207 6.48 -5.54 3.40
CA PHE A 207 6.47 -5.14 2.00
C PHE A 207 6.52 -3.61 1.81
N MET A 208 5.68 -2.85 2.52
CA MET A 208 5.60 -1.39 2.37
C MET A 208 6.90 -0.67 2.78
N TYR A 209 7.67 -1.27 3.69
CA TYR A 209 8.89 -0.69 4.24
C TYR A 209 10.17 -1.34 3.70
N GLN A 210 10.08 -2.43 2.93
CA GLN A 210 11.21 -3.13 2.32
C GLN A 210 12.10 -2.18 1.50
N PHE A 211 11.50 -1.19 0.85
CA PHE A 211 12.19 -0.32 -0.10
C PHE A 211 13.19 0.64 0.52
N MET A 212 13.22 0.76 1.85
CA MET A 212 14.26 1.52 2.55
C MET A 212 15.64 0.84 2.57
N PHE A 213 15.67 -0.45 2.24
CA PHE A 213 16.89 -1.26 2.12
C PHE A 213 17.33 -1.41 0.66
N GLU A 214 16.37 -1.45 -0.26
CA GLU A 214 16.63 -1.62 -1.68
C GLU A 214 15.60 -0.86 -2.49
N ALA A 215 16.06 -0.03 -3.42
CA ALA A 215 15.15 0.73 -4.28
C ALA A 215 14.25 -0.22 -5.08
N PRO A 216 12.96 0.13 -5.27
CA PRO A 216 12.05 -0.70 -6.07
C PRO A 216 12.56 -0.85 -7.52
N LEU A 217 12.45 -2.06 -8.05
CA LEU A 217 12.68 -2.34 -9.47
C LEU A 217 11.53 -1.81 -10.33
N THR A 218 11.79 -1.59 -11.63
CA THR A 218 10.76 -1.18 -12.60
C THR A 218 9.57 -2.14 -12.65
N LYS A 219 9.82 -3.44 -12.49
CA LYS A 219 8.81 -4.48 -12.32
C LYS A 219 9.31 -5.49 -11.29
N MET A 220 8.41 -5.96 -10.45
CA MET A 220 8.72 -6.91 -9.39
C MET A 220 7.52 -7.83 -9.16
N LYS A 221 7.81 -9.07 -8.80
CA LYS A 221 6.82 -10.04 -8.31
C LYS A 221 7.23 -10.44 -6.91
N LEU A 222 6.39 -10.15 -5.92
CA LEU A 222 6.61 -10.53 -4.54
C LEU A 222 5.48 -11.41 -4.06
N TYR A 223 5.80 -12.40 -3.24
CA TYR A 223 4.79 -13.18 -2.56
C TYR A 223 4.47 -12.53 -1.21
N ILE A 224 3.22 -12.15 -1.04
CA ILE A 224 2.78 -11.35 0.11
C ILE A 224 1.66 -12.07 0.83
N THR A 225 1.73 -12.07 2.16
CA THR A 225 0.60 -12.43 3.03
C THR A 225 0.01 -11.23 3.76
N ASN A 226 -1.31 -11.23 3.91
CA ASN A 226 -2.06 -10.29 4.74
C ASN A 226 -2.60 -10.97 6.02
N GLY A 227 -2.06 -12.15 6.38
CA GLY A 227 -2.55 -12.99 7.47
C GLY A 227 -3.76 -13.85 7.12
N LYS A 228 -4.37 -13.68 5.94
CA LYS A 228 -5.52 -14.49 5.48
C LYS A 228 -5.17 -15.39 4.31
N SER A 229 -4.31 -14.90 3.42
CA SER A 229 -3.89 -15.59 2.20
C SER A 229 -2.44 -15.25 1.89
N TYR A 230 -1.76 -16.16 1.20
CA TYR A 230 -0.43 -15.94 0.65
C TYR A 230 -0.50 -16.07 -0.88
N LYS A 231 -0.15 -15.00 -1.61
CA LYS A 231 -0.31 -14.95 -3.07
C LYS A 231 0.72 -14.02 -3.72
N PRO A 232 1.03 -14.17 -5.02
CA PRO A 232 1.91 -13.27 -5.73
C PRO A 232 1.25 -11.92 -6.00
N TYR A 233 2.03 -10.86 -5.90
CA TYR A 233 1.67 -9.48 -6.23
C TYR A 233 2.68 -8.95 -7.25
N ASP A 234 2.17 -8.55 -8.40
CA ASP A 234 2.94 -7.92 -9.46
C ASP A 234 2.90 -6.40 -9.28
N TYR A 235 4.05 -5.75 -9.03
CA TYR A 235 4.18 -4.30 -8.90
C TYR A 235 5.06 -3.72 -10.00
N ALA A 236 4.72 -2.51 -10.45
CA ALA A 236 5.49 -1.78 -11.44
C ALA A 236 5.67 -0.33 -11.03
N TYR A 237 6.76 0.26 -11.49
CA TYR A 237 6.94 1.71 -11.54
C TYR A 237 5.84 2.35 -12.39
N VAL A 238 5.20 3.38 -11.83
CA VAL A 238 4.16 4.16 -12.50
C VAL A 238 4.72 5.49 -12.99
N GLY A 239 5.48 6.18 -12.14
CA GLY A 239 5.99 7.51 -12.44
C GLY A 239 6.66 8.16 -11.24
N ASP A 240 7.34 9.27 -11.49
CA ASP A 240 7.82 10.17 -10.46
C ASP A 240 6.77 11.24 -10.20
N GLU A 241 6.47 11.46 -8.92
CA GLU A 241 5.47 12.44 -8.49
C GLU A 241 6.03 13.26 -7.33
N VAL A 242 5.72 14.55 -7.29
CA VAL A 242 6.00 15.39 -6.13
C VAL A 242 4.76 15.42 -5.26
N ILE A 243 4.86 14.90 -4.04
CA ILE A 243 3.78 14.93 -3.06
C ILE A 243 3.97 16.14 -2.16
N GLU A 244 2.98 17.03 -2.17
CA GLU A 244 2.91 18.13 -1.22
C GLU A 244 2.43 17.59 0.13
N THR A 245 3.23 17.81 1.17
CA THR A 245 2.87 17.53 2.56
C THR A 245 2.75 18.86 3.31
N ASP A 246 2.20 18.82 4.53
CA ASP A 246 2.12 20.02 5.39
C ASP A 246 3.51 20.62 5.72
N ILE A 247 4.58 19.85 5.49
CA ILE A 247 5.96 20.21 5.87
C ILE A 247 6.79 20.57 4.63
N ASP A 248 6.70 19.78 3.55
CA ASP A 248 7.58 19.91 2.38
C ASP A 248 6.96 19.34 1.09
N LYS A 249 7.54 19.68 -0.05
CA LYS A 249 7.29 19.06 -1.36
C LYS A 249 8.30 17.94 -1.58
N ILE A 250 7.85 16.71 -1.46
CA ILE A 250 8.74 15.55 -1.44
C ILE A 250 8.71 14.85 -2.80
N ALA A 251 9.88 14.65 -3.41
CA ALA A 251 10.02 13.85 -4.62
C ALA A 251 9.80 12.36 -4.29
N THR A 252 8.86 11.73 -5.00
CA THR A 252 8.49 10.34 -4.79
C THR A 252 8.60 9.51 -6.04
N MET A 253 8.83 8.22 -5.83
CA MET A 253 8.60 7.18 -6.83
C MET A 253 7.26 6.50 -6.54
N HIS A 254 6.34 6.56 -7.49
CA HIS A 254 5.06 5.87 -7.41
C HIS A 254 5.19 4.45 -7.99
N ILE A 255 4.89 3.45 -7.17
CA ILE A 255 4.72 2.06 -7.60
C ILE A 255 3.28 1.61 -7.35
N ALA A 256 2.77 0.78 -8.24
CA ALA A 256 1.43 0.23 -8.13
C ALA A 256 1.38 -1.22 -8.55
N LYS A 257 0.43 -1.94 -7.96
CA LYS A 257 0.08 -3.29 -8.41
C LYS A 257 -0.42 -3.23 -9.86
N PHE A 258 0.04 -4.14 -10.72
CA PHE A 258 -0.41 -4.32 -12.11
C PHE A 258 -0.92 -5.75 -12.35
N ASN A 259 -1.48 -6.03 -13.53
CA ASN A 259 -2.06 -7.33 -13.89
C ASN A 259 -3.08 -7.87 -12.86
N TYR A 260 -3.88 -6.97 -12.28
CA TYR A 260 -4.91 -7.32 -11.31
C TYR A 260 -6.28 -7.37 -12.00
N ASN A 261 -6.97 -8.51 -11.91
CA ASN A 261 -8.34 -8.64 -12.40
C ASN A 261 -9.32 -8.18 -11.32
N ASN A 262 -9.84 -6.95 -11.45
CA ASN A 262 -10.95 -6.39 -10.66
C ASN A 262 -10.89 -6.63 -9.14
N GLU A 263 -9.72 -6.43 -8.56
CA GLU A 263 -9.44 -6.72 -7.16
C GLU A 263 -8.52 -5.64 -6.59
N GLU A 264 -8.85 -5.19 -5.38
CA GLU A 264 -7.90 -4.88 -4.32
C GLU A 264 -6.49 -4.47 -4.78
N ARG A 265 -6.24 -3.17 -4.73
CA ARG A 265 -4.99 -2.54 -5.15
C ARG A 265 -4.40 -1.72 -4.02
N ILE A 266 -3.08 -1.77 -3.89
CA ILE A 266 -2.31 -0.87 -3.04
C ILE A 266 -1.30 -0.16 -3.93
N ASP A 267 -1.23 1.15 -3.79
CA ASP A 267 -0.25 2.00 -4.44
C ASP A 267 0.59 2.68 -3.36
N LEU A 268 1.88 2.83 -3.65
CA LEU A 268 2.85 3.42 -2.74
C LEU A 268 3.56 4.58 -3.45
N TRP A 269 3.62 5.73 -2.80
CA TRP A 269 4.53 6.81 -3.17
C TRP A 269 5.68 6.83 -2.18
N LEU A 270 6.85 6.49 -2.69
CA LEU A 270 8.06 6.23 -1.93
C LEU A 270 8.97 7.45 -2.01
N ALA A 271 9.23 8.12 -0.90
CA ALA A 271 10.00 9.36 -0.85
C ALA A 271 11.50 9.12 -1.10
N LYS A 272 12.01 9.59 -2.24
CA LYS A 272 13.37 9.27 -2.71
C LYS A 272 14.46 9.72 -1.73
N ASP A 273 14.33 10.94 -1.23
CA ASP A 273 15.30 11.53 -0.28
C ASP A 273 15.15 10.98 1.14
N TYR A 274 14.07 10.25 1.41
CA TYR A 274 13.82 9.56 2.68
C TYR A 274 13.99 8.04 2.52
N ARG A 275 14.93 7.62 1.67
CA ARG A 275 15.17 6.22 1.33
C ARG A 275 13.88 5.44 1.05
N TYR A 276 13.09 5.94 0.12
CA TYR A 276 11.87 5.30 -0.34
C TYR A 276 10.86 4.98 0.77
N LEU A 277 10.84 5.74 1.87
CA LEU A 277 9.78 5.61 2.87
C LEU A 277 8.40 5.85 2.23
N PRO A 278 7.36 5.05 2.57
CA PRO A 278 6.04 5.17 1.96
C PRO A 278 5.29 6.37 2.54
N ILE A 279 5.46 7.54 1.93
CA ILE A 279 4.83 8.78 2.42
C ILE A 279 3.39 8.95 1.95
N LYS A 280 2.96 8.18 0.95
CA LYS A 280 1.55 8.04 0.60
C LYS A 280 1.23 6.58 0.30
N ILE A 281 0.11 6.11 0.82
CA ILE A 281 -0.40 4.75 0.62
C ILE A 281 -1.85 4.90 0.19
N ARG A 282 -2.18 4.40 -1.01
CA ARG A 282 -3.56 4.34 -1.48
C ARG A 282 -4.02 2.90 -1.51
N LYS A 283 -5.10 2.60 -0.80
CA LYS A 283 -5.78 1.29 -0.86
C LYS A 283 -7.08 1.46 -1.63
N THR A 284 -7.31 0.59 -2.61
CA THR A 284 -8.56 0.50 -3.36
C THR A 284 -9.16 -0.88 -3.13
N GLU A 285 -10.38 -0.95 -2.62
CA GLU A 285 -11.08 -2.21 -2.37
C GLU A 285 -11.86 -2.70 -3.61
N LYS A 286 -12.40 -3.93 -3.54
CA LYS A 286 -13.13 -4.54 -4.67
C LYS A 286 -14.38 -3.76 -5.09
N ASP A 287 -14.99 -3.00 -4.18
CA ASP A 287 -16.14 -2.15 -4.46
C ASP A 287 -15.74 -0.77 -5.03
N GLY A 288 -14.44 -0.53 -5.23
CA GLY A 288 -13.90 0.73 -5.74
C GLY A 288 -13.73 1.80 -4.67
N SER A 289 -14.05 1.53 -3.41
CA SER A 289 -13.77 2.47 -2.33
C SER A 289 -12.27 2.68 -2.17
N ILE A 290 -11.87 3.93 -1.93
CA ILE A 290 -10.48 4.36 -1.85
C ILE A 290 -10.20 4.95 -0.47
N LEU A 291 -9.09 4.53 0.11
CA LEU A 291 -8.51 5.12 1.31
C LEU A 291 -7.08 5.57 1.02
N ASP A 292 -6.82 6.85 1.23
CA ASP A 292 -5.50 7.45 1.12
C ASP A 292 -4.95 7.71 2.52
N GLN A 293 -3.71 7.31 2.74
CA GLN A 293 -2.89 7.73 3.86
C GLN A 293 -1.78 8.62 3.31
N SER A 294 -1.66 9.84 3.79
CA SER A 294 -0.61 10.79 3.35
C SER A 294 0.14 11.31 4.56
N ALA A 295 1.47 11.28 4.50
CA ALA A 295 2.34 11.65 5.59
C ALA A 295 2.13 13.12 5.96
N LYS A 296 1.87 13.34 7.24
CA LYS A 296 1.78 14.64 7.88
C LYS A 296 3.07 14.99 8.59
N LYS A 297 3.75 13.99 9.17
CA LYS A 297 5.02 14.15 9.88
C LYS A 297 5.88 12.92 9.68
N ILE A 298 7.18 13.13 9.49
CA ILE A 298 8.18 12.08 9.39
C ILE A 298 9.28 12.39 10.42
N GLU A 299 9.57 11.44 11.29
CA GLU A 299 10.71 11.48 12.21
C GLU A 299 11.61 10.29 11.91
N THR A 300 12.91 10.53 11.75
CA THR A 300 13.88 9.46 11.50
C THR A 300 15.06 9.58 12.46
N GLU A 301 15.60 8.44 12.86
CA GLU A 301 16.88 8.30 13.56
C GLU A 301 17.69 7.27 12.77
N SER A 302 18.86 7.65 12.26
CA SER A 302 19.76 6.70 11.60
C SER A 302 20.52 5.86 12.63
N LEU A 303 20.90 4.65 12.26
CA LEU A 303 22.00 3.94 12.92
C LEU A 303 23.25 4.80 12.65
N GLY A 304 23.64 5.63 13.61
CA GLY A 304 24.75 6.57 13.46
C GLY A 304 26.11 5.86 13.34
N LEU A 305 27.05 6.57 12.72
CA LEU A 305 28.50 6.35 12.83
C LEU A 305 28.97 6.39 14.29
#